data_AF-E4UXC4-F1
#
_entry.id   AF-E4UXC4-F1
#
_cell.length_a   1.000
_cell.length_b   1.000
_cell.length_c   1.000
_cell.angle_alpha   90.00
_cell.angle_beta   90.00
_cell.angle_gamma   90.00
#
_symmetry.space_group_name_H-M   'P 1'
#
loop_
_entity.id
_entity.type
_entity.pdbx_description
1 polymer ?
#
loop_
_entity_poly.entity_id
_entity_poly.type
_entity_poly.pdbx_seq_one_letter_code
_entity_poly.pdbx_strand_id
1 'polypeptide(L)'
;MTDSTQQDSEQEEKNEGEEEEMRDEEAQEEEEAEFDPSICANLYNRLIRTGFHGSNREQKGDYFRTNWFEVWQADPKVSKCRERFQQPMVEFLEQIEIVIESNGSAPIEDILTYHLQSIPSPTAVDDDYGLGGPQNDGIDCICLFRGNFGAISHRLGVIMDLADLSVRYLPSFFDYQRPADDYGGWYTLQDFLTKLNSIVEVGKYVPVPCDQKVQSGQQPSIAGWKAIPWTDSILDETLNAWEDLIDTIATRLPDQNSQQDYTQHQTEPLASEDNIPPSICGFTRAFLLRASKPPFKYIAPGLLVYNYNTPPIPRKRDRDGYILYNTQYKELYGEVYHDPIILFPMEESATEELAGLWILPEEDWADTIRLVLPYELKIFPSGAYKPLSGQPTRTALFQGPLCPFFGDHRTSLETLLTFWRSLVEEGVWTVGADGIEGGKEFYQQAEYAENRDWFDVGDCVDFPLPAEIS
;
A
#
# COMPACT_ATOMS: atom_id res chain seq x y z
N MET A 1 -0.57 -8.65 -63.74
CA MET A 1 -0.69 -9.07 -62.33
C MET A 1 0.43 -8.40 -61.51
N THR A 2 0.53 -7.07 -61.60
CA THR A 2 1.59 -6.27 -60.96
C THR A 2 1.06 -4.85 -60.74
N ASP A 3 -0.15 -4.74 -60.20
CA ASP A 3 -0.82 -3.45 -59.98
C ASP A 3 -1.67 -3.43 -58.70
N SER A 4 -1.76 -4.55 -57.96
CA SER A 4 -2.48 -4.60 -56.68
C SER A 4 -1.55 -4.59 -55.47
N THR A 5 -0.24 -4.72 -55.65
CA THR A 5 0.73 -4.83 -54.53
C THR A 5 1.32 -3.48 -54.14
N GLN A 6 1.12 -2.45 -54.97
CA GLN A 6 1.67 -1.11 -54.75
C GLN A 6 0.67 -0.17 -54.06
N GLN A 7 -0.62 -0.47 -54.15
CA GLN A 7 -1.68 0.25 -53.42
C GLN A 7 -1.78 -0.17 -51.95
N ASP A 8 -1.51 -1.45 -51.63
CA ASP A 8 -1.56 -1.92 -50.24
C ASP A 8 -0.39 -1.37 -49.40
N SER A 9 0.81 -1.22 -49.99
CA SER A 9 1.98 -0.67 -49.27
C SER A 9 1.89 0.84 -49.02
N GLU A 10 1.30 1.60 -49.94
CA GLU A 10 1.10 3.05 -49.76
C GLU A 10 -0.04 3.36 -48.77
N GLN A 11 -0.86 2.37 -48.43
CA GLN A 11 -1.97 2.50 -47.49
C GLN A 11 -1.59 2.03 -46.08
N GLU A 12 -0.65 1.08 -45.95
CA GLU A 12 0.01 0.73 -44.68
C GLU A 12 0.93 1.86 -44.17
N GLU A 13 1.80 2.43 -45.02
CA GLU A 13 2.70 3.54 -44.60
C GLU A 13 1.93 4.81 -44.18
N LYS A 14 0.71 4.99 -44.70
CA LYS A 14 -0.14 6.14 -44.37
C LYS A 14 -0.91 5.94 -43.05
N ASN A 15 -1.29 4.71 -42.74
CA ASN A 15 -1.91 4.36 -41.47
C ASN A 15 -0.87 4.34 -40.33
N GLU A 16 0.38 3.91 -40.59
CA GLU A 16 1.46 3.98 -39.59
C GLU A 16 1.83 5.43 -39.25
N GLY A 17 1.82 6.34 -40.24
CA GLY A 17 2.07 7.78 -39.99
C GLY A 17 0.94 8.49 -39.25
N GLU A 18 -0.32 8.10 -39.49
CA GLU A 18 -1.49 8.65 -38.76
C GLU A 18 -1.62 8.05 -37.34
N GLU A 19 -1.15 6.81 -37.11
CA GLU A 19 -1.05 6.21 -35.76
C GLU A 19 0.13 6.76 -34.93
N GLU A 20 1.25 7.13 -35.56
CA GLU A 20 2.34 7.86 -34.89
C GLU A 20 1.96 9.32 -34.58
N GLU A 21 1.28 10.04 -35.48
CA GLU A 21 0.75 11.39 -35.19
C GLU A 21 -0.33 11.36 -34.10
N MET A 22 -1.21 10.36 -34.06
CA MET A 22 -2.18 10.22 -32.97
C MET A 22 -1.52 9.81 -31.64
N ARG A 23 -0.42 9.04 -31.65
CA ARG A 23 0.36 8.76 -30.43
C ARG A 23 1.12 9.99 -29.93
N ASP A 24 1.63 10.81 -30.84
CA ASP A 24 2.33 12.05 -30.49
C ASP A 24 1.34 13.16 -30.08
N GLU A 25 0.10 13.15 -30.57
CA GLU A 25 -0.98 14.05 -30.13
C GLU A 25 -1.63 13.57 -28.81
N GLU A 26 -1.83 12.27 -28.58
CA GLU A 26 -2.25 11.72 -27.28
C GLU A 26 -1.15 11.84 -26.20
N ALA A 27 0.13 11.86 -26.58
CA ALA A 27 1.25 12.19 -25.69
C ALA A 27 1.46 13.69 -25.46
N GLN A 28 0.70 14.57 -26.15
CA GLN A 28 0.77 16.03 -25.99
C GLN A 28 -0.45 16.65 -25.28
N GLU A 29 -1.41 15.84 -24.83
CA GLU A 29 -2.56 16.27 -24.00
C GLU A 29 -2.59 15.64 -22.59
N GLU A 30 -1.47 15.09 -22.09
CA GLU A 30 -1.22 15.08 -20.65
C GLU A 30 -0.71 16.48 -20.27
N GLU A 31 -1.62 17.37 -19.87
CA GLU A 31 -1.25 18.56 -19.10
C GLU A 31 -0.41 18.08 -17.92
N GLU A 32 0.93 18.26 -17.98
CA GLU A 32 1.81 18.08 -16.83
C GLU A 32 1.17 18.84 -15.68
N ALA A 33 0.64 18.11 -14.68
CA ALA A 33 -0.13 18.69 -13.59
C ALA A 33 0.77 19.65 -12.80
N GLU A 34 0.71 20.93 -13.19
CA GLU A 34 1.54 22.00 -12.64
C GLU A 34 1.24 22.14 -11.15
N PHE A 35 2.28 22.33 -10.34
CA PHE A 35 2.16 22.55 -8.90
C PHE A 35 1.22 23.74 -8.62
N ASP A 36 0.02 23.49 -8.08
CA ASP A 36 -0.90 24.54 -7.63
C ASP A 36 -0.67 24.82 -6.12
N PRO A 37 -0.10 26.01 -5.76
CA PRO A 37 0.19 26.33 -4.38
C PRO A 37 -1.05 26.41 -3.48
N SER A 38 -2.17 26.87 -4.02
CA SER A 38 -3.40 27.08 -3.26
C SER A 38 -4.14 25.77 -3.01
N ILE A 39 -4.20 24.87 -4.00
CA ILE A 39 -4.78 23.53 -3.81
C ILE A 39 -3.94 22.74 -2.81
N CYS A 40 -2.62 22.73 -2.97
CA CYS A 40 -1.72 22.04 -2.03
C CYS A 40 -1.85 22.60 -0.61
N ALA A 41 -1.93 23.93 -0.44
CA ALA A 41 -2.10 24.54 0.88
C ALA A 41 -3.45 24.17 1.51
N ASN A 42 -4.54 24.12 0.74
CA ASN A 42 -5.85 23.70 1.23
C ASN A 42 -5.85 22.24 1.70
N LEU A 43 -5.26 21.33 0.91
CA LEU A 43 -5.14 19.92 1.25
C LEU A 43 -4.27 19.71 2.51
N TYR A 44 -3.16 20.43 2.61
CA TYR A 44 -2.30 20.40 3.80
C TYR A 44 -3.01 20.94 5.05
N ASN A 45 -3.65 22.10 4.94
CA ASN A 45 -4.38 22.74 6.05
C ASN A 45 -5.52 21.86 6.54
N ARG A 46 -6.17 21.10 5.63
CA ARG A 46 -7.21 20.13 6.01
C ARG A 46 -6.67 19.02 6.91
N LEU A 47 -5.49 18.47 6.61
CA LEU A 47 -4.83 17.47 7.45
C LEU A 47 -4.46 18.05 8.83
N ILE A 48 -3.84 19.24 8.84
CA ILE A 48 -3.44 19.94 10.07
C ILE A 48 -4.64 20.23 10.97
N ARG A 49 -5.74 20.75 10.40
CA ARG A 49 -6.98 21.02 11.13
C ARG A 49 -7.60 19.73 11.70
N THR A 50 -7.64 18.67 10.89
CA THR A 50 -8.17 17.37 11.33
C THR A 50 -7.39 16.85 12.55
N GLY A 51 -6.05 16.86 12.48
CA GLY A 51 -5.20 16.46 13.59
C GLY A 51 -5.40 17.34 14.82
N PHE A 52 -5.38 18.65 14.65
CA PHE A 52 -5.52 19.63 15.74
C PHE A 52 -6.82 19.47 16.53
N HIS A 53 -7.96 19.40 15.83
CA HIS A 53 -9.26 19.25 16.48
C HIS A 53 -9.43 17.85 17.07
N GLY A 54 -9.04 16.80 16.35
CA GLY A 54 -9.17 15.43 16.84
C GLY A 54 -8.28 15.09 18.04
N SER A 55 -7.15 15.79 18.18
CA SER A 55 -6.26 15.67 19.34
C SER A 55 -6.62 16.60 20.51
N ASN A 56 -7.72 17.34 20.43
CA ASN A 56 -8.19 18.31 21.43
C ASN A 56 -7.15 19.41 21.76
N ARG A 57 -6.34 19.83 20.78
CA ARG A 57 -5.28 20.83 21.02
C ARG A 57 -5.83 22.21 21.36
N GLU A 58 -7.01 22.56 20.85
CA GLU A 58 -7.73 23.79 21.23
C GLU A 58 -7.97 23.89 22.76
N GLN A 59 -8.22 22.76 23.43
CA GLN A 59 -8.47 22.72 24.87
C GLN A 59 -7.19 22.96 25.67
N LYS A 60 -6.03 22.72 25.05
CA LYS A 60 -4.70 23.04 25.60
C LYS A 60 -4.33 24.51 25.40
N GLY A 61 -5.11 25.25 24.62
CA GLY A 61 -4.86 26.65 24.29
C GLY A 61 -3.92 26.84 23.09
N ASP A 62 -3.66 25.78 22.33
CA ASP A 62 -2.96 25.88 21.05
C ASP A 62 -3.86 26.58 20.01
N TYR A 63 -3.27 27.18 18.97
CA TYR A 63 -4.00 27.89 17.92
C TYR A 63 -3.22 27.87 16.60
N PHE A 64 -3.85 28.26 15.49
CA PHE A 64 -3.17 28.33 14.19
C PHE A 64 -2.58 29.70 13.91
N ARG A 65 -1.46 29.71 13.19
CA ARG A 65 -0.95 30.89 12.51
C ARG A 65 -0.62 30.54 11.06
N THR A 66 -1.14 31.32 10.14
CA THR A 66 -0.84 31.22 8.71
C THR A 66 0.50 31.89 8.40
N ASN A 67 1.12 31.47 7.31
CA ASN A 67 2.41 31.95 6.80
C ASN A 67 3.60 31.40 7.58
N TRP A 68 4.20 30.36 7.01
CA TRP A 68 5.37 29.68 7.56
C TRP A 68 6.56 30.62 7.78
N PHE A 69 6.79 31.58 6.86
CA PHE A 69 7.90 32.53 7.00
C PHE A 69 7.69 33.50 8.16
N GLU A 70 6.45 33.91 8.43
CA GLU A 70 6.15 34.76 9.57
C GLU A 70 6.29 34.01 10.90
N VAL A 71 5.84 32.76 10.94
CA VAL A 71 5.98 31.88 12.11
C VAL A 71 7.45 31.70 12.46
N TRP A 72 8.30 31.48 11.46
CA TRP A 72 9.72 31.22 11.63
C TRP A 72 10.63 32.43 11.36
N GLN A 73 10.11 33.66 11.47
CA GLN A 73 10.88 34.89 11.18
C GLN A 73 12.18 35.04 11.99
N ALA A 74 12.29 34.37 13.14
CA ALA A 74 13.46 34.38 14.01
C ALA A 74 14.49 33.29 13.67
N ASP A 75 14.15 32.33 12.79
CA ASP A 75 15.07 31.27 12.36
C ASP A 75 16.14 31.86 11.42
N PRO A 76 17.44 31.58 11.65
CA PRO A 76 18.53 32.16 10.87
C PRO A 76 18.54 31.76 9.38
N LYS A 77 17.85 30.68 9.00
CA LYS A 77 17.78 30.21 7.61
C LYS A 77 16.56 30.73 6.85
N VAL A 78 15.58 31.37 7.50
CA VAL A 78 14.30 31.76 6.86
C VAL A 78 14.49 32.60 5.59
N SER A 79 15.41 33.57 5.61
CA SER A 79 15.70 34.41 4.44
C SER A 79 16.35 33.61 3.30
N LYS A 80 17.24 32.66 3.64
CA LYS A 80 17.89 31.80 2.64
C LYS A 80 16.90 30.84 1.99
N CYS A 81 15.97 30.28 2.77
CA CYS A 81 14.89 29.46 2.24
C CYS A 81 14.03 30.27 1.25
N ARG A 82 13.64 31.49 1.61
CA ARG A 82 12.87 32.37 0.71
C ARG A 82 13.62 32.73 -0.58
N GLU A 83 14.95 32.82 -0.54
CA GLU A 83 15.79 33.06 -1.73
C GLU A 83 16.01 31.80 -2.58
N ARG A 84 16.05 30.62 -1.95
CA ARG A 84 16.29 29.32 -2.61
C ARG A 84 15.04 28.76 -3.29
N PHE A 85 13.87 28.91 -2.65
CA PHE A 85 12.64 28.28 -3.11
C PHE A 85 12.01 29.01 -4.29
N GLN A 86 11.46 28.24 -5.23
CA GLN A 86 10.72 28.79 -6.36
C GLN A 86 9.45 29.51 -5.90
N GLN A 87 8.97 30.45 -6.70
CA GLN A 87 7.80 31.27 -6.37
C GLN A 87 6.54 30.45 -6.00
N PRO A 88 6.17 29.35 -6.72
CA PRO A 88 5.02 28.54 -6.34
C PRO A 88 5.16 27.93 -4.94
N MET A 89 6.36 27.43 -4.60
CA MET A 89 6.63 26.89 -3.27
C MET A 89 6.56 27.98 -2.17
N VAL A 90 7.03 29.20 -2.46
CA VAL A 90 6.90 30.34 -1.54
C VAL A 90 5.42 30.65 -1.29
N GLU A 91 4.60 30.70 -2.34
CA GLU A 91 3.16 30.95 -2.25
C GLU A 91 2.42 29.87 -1.44
N PHE A 92 2.83 28.61 -1.60
CA PHE A 92 2.31 27.50 -0.80
C PHE A 92 2.63 27.71 0.68
N LEU A 93 3.91 27.96 1.01
CA LEU A 93 4.37 28.19 2.39
C LEU A 93 3.76 29.44 3.05
N GLU A 94 3.35 30.44 2.27
CA GLU A 94 2.63 31.61 2.78
C GLU A 94 1.16 31.31 3.12
N GLN A 95 0.56 30.28 2.53
CA GLN A 95 -0.84 29.92 2.68
C GLN A 95 -1.10 28.80 3.72
N ILE A 96 -0.07 28.04 4.10
CA ILE A 96 -0.22 26.98 5.09
C ILE A 96 -0.39 27.49 6.53
N GLU A 97 -1.07 26.69 7.33
CA GLU A 97 -1.29 26.87 8.76
C GLU A 97 -0.28 26.06 9.56
N ILE A 98 0.35 26.72 10.53
CA ILE A 98 1.24 26.09 11.51
C ILE A 98 0.57 26.17 12.87
N VAL A 99 0.60 25.08 13.63
CA VAL A 99 0.10 25.09 15.01
C VAL A 99 1.08 25.82 15.90
N ILE A 100 0.57 26.71 16.74
CA ILE A 100 1.32 27.44 17.75
C ILE A 100 0.85 26.94 19.12
N GLU A 101 1.80 26.52 19.96
CA GLU A 101 1.52 26.08 21.31
C GLU A 101 0.99 27.24 22.16
N SER A 102 0.27 26.91 23.24
CA SER A 102 -0.21 27.90 24.22
C SER A 102 0.86 28.84 24.80
N ASN A 103 2.15 28.46 24.74
CA ASN A 103 3.29 29.30 25.14
C ASN A 103 3.70 30.35 24.06
N GLY A 104 3.06 30.34 22.89
CA GLY A 104 3.31 31.24 21.77
C GLY A 104 4.44 30.80 20.82
N SER A 105 5.01 29.61 21.01
CA SER A 105 6.06 29.05 20.16
C SER A 105 5.51 28.02 19.18
N ALA A 106 6.13 27.93 18.01
CA ALA A 106 5.87 26.83 17.10
C ALA A 106 6.60 25.56 17.62
N PRO A 107 5.93 24.39 17.60
CA PRO A 107 6.54 23.13 17.94
C PRO A 107 7.71 22.81 17.00
N ILE A 108 8.79 22.26 17.54
CA ILE A 108 9.98 21.88 16.75
C ILE A 108 9.67 20.68 15.85
N GLU A 109 8.88 19.73 16.37
CA GLU A 109 8.38 18.57 15.63
C GLU A 109 6.88 18.49 15.91
N ASP A 110 6.06 18.72 14.89
CA ASP A 110 4.61 18.56 14.97
C ASP A 110 4.14 17.54 13.95
N ILE A 111 2.91 17.06 14.11
CA ILE A 111 2.46 15.84 13.45
C ILE A 111 1.41 16.18 12.40
N LEU A 112 1.66 15.74 11.16
CA LEU A 112 0.72 15.90 10.05
C LEU A 112 -0.27 14.73 10.02
N THR A 113 0.25 13.51 10.06
CA THR A 113 -0.51 12.25 10.07
C THR A 113 0.20 11.21 10.93
N TYR A 114 -0.35 9.99 11.00
CA TYR A 114 0.23 8.89 11.77
C TYR A 114 1.73 8.68 11.53
N HIS A 115 2.17 8.71 10.27
CA HIS A 115 3.58 8.43 9.91
C HIS A 115 4.39 9.66 9.48
N LEU A 116 3.80 10.85 9.38
CA LEU A 116 4.47 12.06 8.91
C LEU A 116 4.38 13.21 9.90
N GLN A 117 5.47 13.95 9.99
CA GLN A 117 5.55 15.24 10.66
C GLN A 117 5.06 16.36 9.72
N SER A 118 4.58 17.45 10.31
CA SER A 118 4.27 18.68 9.60
C SER A 118 5.54 19.35 9.07
N ILE A 119 5.39 20.40 8.26
CA ILE A 119 6.53 21.09 7.65
C ILE A 119 7.42 21.67 8.76
N PRO A 120 8.70 21.29 8.82
CA PRO A 120 9.57 21.66 9.93
C PRO A 120 10.06 23.11 9.79
N SER A 121 10.90 23.56 10.73
CA SER A 121 11.49 24.90 10.70
C SER A 121 12.42 25.10 9.49
N PRO A 122 12.74 26.36 9.09
CA PRO A 122 13.66 26.62 7.99
C PRO A 122 15.02 25.96 8.16
N THR A 123 15.54 25.89 9.40
CA THR A 123 16.79 25.18 9.68
C THR A 123 16.71 23.70 9.32
N ALA A 124 15.58 23.06 9.64
CA ALA A 124 15.34 21.64 9.45
C ALA A 124 14.98 21.27 8.01
N VAL A 125 14.07 22.00 7.35
CA VAL A 125 13.70 21.74 5.93
C VAL A 125 14.94 21.72 5.02
N ASP A 126 15.87 22.63 5.30
CA ASP A 126 17.12 22.85 4.57
C ASP A 126 18.32 22.09 5.18
N ASP A 127 18.09 21.15 6.11
CA ASP A 127 19.16 20.34 6.69
C ASP A 127 19.52 19.17 5.78
N ASP A 128 20.79 18.78 5.77
CA ASP A 128 21.28 17.64 5.00
C ASP A 128 21.01 16.35 5.80
N TYR A 129 19.75 15.90 5.79
CA TYR A 129 19.28 14.67 6.44
C TYR A 129 19.79 13.38 5.78
N GLY A 130 20.99 13.40 5.19
CA GLY A 130 21.50 12.32 4.36
C GLY A 130 21.01 12.39 2.92
N LEU A 131 20.72 13.60 2.42
CA LEU A 131 20.31 13.86 1.04
C LEU A 131 21.50 13.84 0.06
N GLY A 132 22.69 13.53 0.54
CA GLY A 132 23.89 13.39 -0.28
C GLY A 132 23.75 12.38 -1.43
N GLY A 133 22.89 11.36 -1.32
CA GLY A 133 22.57 10.44 -2.44
C GLY A 133 21.96 11.18 -3.63
N PRO A 134 20.73 11.72 -3.49
CA PRO A 134 20.10 12.57 -4.50
C PRO A 134 20.99 13.70 -5.01
N GLN A 135 21.68 14.41 -4.12
CA GLN A 135 22.56 15.52 -4.50
C GLN A 135 23.74 15.08 -5.38
N ASN A 136 24.31 13.89 -5.12
CA ASN A 136 25.38 13.34 -5.96
C ASN A 136 24.88 12.97 -7.36
N ASP A 137 23.59 12.66 -7.50
CA ASP A 137 22.93 12.39 -8.78
C ASP A 137 22.38 13.69 -9.43
N GLY A 138 22.63 14.85 -8.82
CA GLY A 138 22.27 16.17 -9.36
C GLY A 138 20.88 16.66 -9.00
N ILE A 139 20.18 15.99 -8.07
CA ILE A 139 18.84 16.36 -7.61
C ILE A 139 18.97 17.33 -6.42
N ASP A 140 18.46 18.56 -6.59
CA ASP A 140 18.47 19.57 -5.52
C ASP A 140 17.21 19.45 -4.68
N CYS A 141 17.25 18.63 -3.62
CA CYS A 141 16.09 18.33 -2.81
C CYS A 141 16.13 18.92 -1.39
N ILE A 142 14.95 18.93 -0.77
CA ILE A 142 14.71 19.24 0.65
C ILE A 142 13.85 18.16 1.30
N CYS A 143 13.86 18.10 2.63
CA CYS A 143 12.91 17.28 3.38
C CYS A 143 11.67 18.10 3.71
N LEU A 144 10.54 17.80 3.04
CA LEU A 144 9.29 18.54 3.20
C LEU A 144 8.48 18.05 4.41
N PHE A 145 8.31 16.73 4.55
CA PHE A 145 7.61 16.11 5.68
C PHE A 145 8.49 15.02 6.30
N ARG A 146 8.97 15.21 7.53
CA ARG A 146 9.82 14.20 8.18
C ARG A 146 9.03 12.95 8.56
N GLY A 147 9.70 11.80 8.58
CA GLY A 147 9.10 10.56 9.07
C GLY A 147 8.82 10.62 10.57
N ASN A 148 7.69 10.08 11.00
CA ASN A 148 7.26 10.08 12.41
C ASN A 148 7.50 8.75 13.12
N PHE A 149 8.03 7.75 12.40
CA PHE A 149 8.29 6.43 12.96
C PHE A 149 9.53 6.40 13.84
N GLY A 150 9.29 6.18 15.14
CA GLY A 150 10.31 6.11 16.17
C GLY A 150 11.42 5.09 15.89
N ALA A 151 11.05 3.98 15.24
CA ALA A 151 11.90 2.83 14.95
C ALA A 151 12.89 3.05 13.79
N ILE A 152 12.61 4.02 12.92
CA ILE A 152 13.51 4.36 11.80
C ILE A 152 14.52 5.38 12.30
N SER A 153 15.81 5.10 12.15
CA SER A 153 16.89 5.94 12.71
C SER A 153 17.03 7.29 12.04
N HIS A 154 16.75 7.37 10.73
CA HIS A 154 16.99 8.57 9.91
C HIS A 154 15.74 9.43 9.72
N ARG A 155 14.55 8.80 9.68
CA ARG A 155 13.24 9.48 9.64
C ARG A 155 13.14 10.53 8.53
N LEU A 156 13.61 10.21 7.33
CA LEU A 156 13.67 11.19 6.24
C LEU A 156 12.25 11.58 5.79
N GLY A 157 11.39 10.62 5.50
CA GLY A 157 10.00 10.87 5.14
C GLY A 157 9.87 11.37 3.70
N VAL A 158 9.14 12.44 3.46
CA VAL A 158 8.88 13.00 2.13
C VAL A 158 9.94 14.03 1.78
N ILE A 159 10.63 13.79 0.66
CA ILE A 159 11.52 14.76 0.03
C ILE A 159 10.81 15.44 -1.15
N MET A 160 11.24 16.65 -1.46
CA MET A 160 10.78 17.42 -2.61
C MET A 160 11.96 17.82 -3.48
N ASP A 161 11.87 17.59 -4.79
CA ASP A 161 12.81 18.16 -5.76
C ASP A 161 12.48 19.63 -5.96
N LEU A 162 13.46 20.51 -5.77
CA LEU A 162 13.27 21.94 -5.96
C LEU A 162 13.28 22.37 -7.43
N ALA A 163 13.59 21.49 -8.38
CA ALA A 163 13.57 21.80 -9.81
C ALA A 163 12.14 21.82 -10.38
N ASP A 164 11.32 20.84 -10.03
CA ASP A 164 9.96 20.65 -10.55
C ASP A 164 8.87 20.59 -9.45
N LEU A 165 9.26 20.66 -8.17
CA LEU A 165 8.38 20.59 -7.00
C LEU A 165 7.64 19.25 -6.85
N SER A 166 8.12 18.21 -7.53
CA SER A 166 7.67 16.85 -7.33
C SER A 166 8.14 16.32 -5.97
N VAL A 167 7.40 15.36 -5.42
CA VAL A 167 7.66 14.77 -4.10
C VAL A 167 7.79 13.27 -4.17
N ARG A 168 8.54 12.74 -3.21
CA ARG A 168 8.74 11.31 -3.04
C ARG A 168 8.86 10.94 -1.58
N TYR A 169 8.19 9.87 -1.17
CA TYR A 169 8.41 9.27 0.14
C TYR A 169 9.65 8.37 0.15
N LEU A 170 10.55 8.64 1.09
CA LEU A 170 11.76 7.90 1.39
C LEU A 170 11.85 7.67 2.91
N PRO A 171 11.49 6.48 3.42
CA PRO A 171 11.56 6.18 4.85
C PRO A 171 12.98 6.43 5.41
N SER A 172 13.99 6.01 4.65
CA SER A 172 15.40 6.13 4.97
C SER A 172 16.20 6.53 3.74
N PHE A 173 17.35 7.21 3.93
CA PHE A 173 18.27 7.48 2.82
C PHE A 173 18.87 6.20 2.23
N PHE A 174 18.80 5.06 2.94
CA PHE A 174 19.19 3.75 2.39
C PHE A 174 18.23 3.24 1.31
N ASP A 175 17.00 3.77 1.30
CA ASP A 175 15.97 3.39 0.33
C ASP A 175 16.08 4.21 -0.96
N TYR A 176 16.98 5.21 -0.99
CA TYR A 176 17.27 5.94 -2.21
C TYR A 176 17.99 5.05 -3.22
N GLN A 177 17.35 4.88 -4.38
CA GLN A 177 17.92 4.21 -5.54
C GLN A 177 18.34 5.24 -6.58
N ARG A 178 19.37 4.92 -7.36
CA ARG A 178 19.80 5.80 -8.45
C ARG A 178 18.73 5.83 -9.54
N PRO A 179 18.57 6.94 -10.28
CA PRO A 179 17.54 7.08 -11.31
C PRO A 179 17.47 5.93 -12.33
N ALA A 180 18.60 5.33 -12.70
CA ALA A 180 18.64 4.21 -13.65
C ALA A 180 18.06 2.89 -13.10
N ASP A 181 17.95 2.78 -11.78
CA ASP A 181 17.44 1.63 -11.05
C ASP A 181 16.18 2.01 -10.25
N ASP A 182 15.63 3.20 -10.48
CA ASP A 182 14.62 3.81 -9.63
C ASP A 182 13.21 3.49 -10.11
N TYR A 183 12.52 2.65 -9.34
CA TYR A 183 11.13 2.29 -9.58
C TYR A 183 10.17 3.03 -8.66
N GLY A 184 10.68 3.81 -7.70
CA GLY A 184 9.88 4.64 -6.82
C GLY A 184 9.65 5.99 -7.46
N GLY A 185 8.50 6.14 -8.12
CA GLY A 185 8.15 7.35 -8.86
C GLY A 185 8.19 8.64 -8.02
N TRP A 186 8.27 9.76 -8.73
CA TRP A 186 8.00 11.09 -8.20
C TRP A 186 6.54 11.45 -8.47
N TYR A 187 5.91 12.17 -7.54
CA TYR A 187 4.50 12.51 -7.60
C TYR A 187 4.31 14.02 -7.48
N THR A 188 3.18 14.55 -7.94
CA THR A 188 2.82 15.92 -7.57
C THR A 188 2.55 16.00 -6.06
N LEU A 189 2.86 17.15 -5.44
CA LEU A 189 2.49 17.37 -4.04
C LEU A 189 0.96 17.26 -3.85
N GLN A 190 0.19 17.67 -4.85
CA GLN A 190 -1.27 17.58 -4.83
C GLN A 190 -1.74 16.14 -4.71
N ASP A 191 -1.24 15.22 -5.55
CA ASP A 191 -1.64 13.80 -5.49
C ASP A 191 -1.24 13.17 -4.16
N PHE A 192 -0.04 13.50 -3.67
CA PHE A 192 0.45 13.02 -2.39
C PHE A 192 -0.47 13.46 -1.23
N LEU A 193 -0.79 14.75 -1.14
CA LEU A 193 -1.66 15.28 -0.10
C LEU A 193 -3.12 14.81 -0.27
N THR A 194 -3.59 14.65 -1.50
CA THR A 194 -4.92 14.10 -1.82
C THR A 194 -5.04 12.68 -1.29
N LYS A 195 -4.05 11.83 -1.55
CA LYS A 195 -4.00 10.45 -1.05
C LYS A 195 -3.96 10.40 0.47
N LEU A 196 -3.15 11.25 1.12
CA LEU A 196 -3.14 11.35 2.58
C LEU A 196 -4.51 11.75 3.15
N ASN A 197 -5.22 12.67 2.49
CA ASN A 197 -6.59 13.02 2.88
C ASN A 197 -7.53 11.82 2.70
N SER A 198 -7.44 11.05 1.61
CA SER A 198 -8.23 9.80 1.45
C SER A 198 -8.01 8.83 2.60
N ILE A 199 -6.76 8.60 3.02
CA ILE A 199 -6.43 7.70 4.14
C ILE A 199 -7.11 8.15 5.44
N VAL A 200 -7.17 9.46 5.68
CA VAL A 200 -7.87 10.04 6.83
C VAL A 200 -9.39 9.90 6.68
N GLU A 201 -9.94 10.17 5.50
CA GLU A 201 -11.37 10.12 5.20
C GLU A 201 -11.96 8.71 5.35
N VAL A 202 -11.27 7.68 4.88
CA VAL A 202 -11.70 6.28 5.06
C VAL A 202 -11.58 5.80 6.51
N GLY A 203 -11.04 6.64 7.41
CA GLY A 203 -10.87 6.34 8.82
C GLY A 203 -9.68 5.43 9.12
N LYS A 204 -8.75 5.25 8.16
CA LYS A 204 -7.51 4.51 8.40
C LYS A 204 -6.61 5.29 9.34
N TYR A 205 -6.48 6.61 9.17
CA TYR A 205 -5.78 7.46 10.13
C TYR A 205 -6.78 8.29 10.92
N VAL A 206 -6.76 8.10 12.24
CA VAL A 206 -7.68 8.78 13.15
C VAL A 206 -6.88 9.59 14.16
N PRO A 207 -7.17 10.89 14.31
CA PRO A 207 -6.56 11.69 15.35
C PRO A 207 -7.06 11.25 16.74
N VAL A 208 -6.16 11.20 17.71
CA VAL A 208 -6.45 10.78 19.09
C VAL A 208 -6.07 11.88 20.09
N PRO A 209 -6.80 12.02 21.22
CA PRO A 209 -6.45 12.99 22.25
C PRO A 209 -5.05 12.77 22.82
N CYS A 210 -4.27 13.84 22.90
CA CYS A 210 -2.86 13.83 23.30
C CYS A 210 -2.62 13.60 24.83
N ASP A 211 -3.64 13.12 25.56
CA ASP A 211 -3.66 13.07 27.04
C ASP A 211 -3.52 11.66 27.61
N GLN A 212 -3.46 10.63 26.76
CA GLN A 212 -3.14 9.28 27.21
C GLN A 212 -1.66 9.22 27.60
N LYS A 213 -1.39 9.20 28.91
CA LYS A 213 -0.08 8.83 29.44
C LYS A 213 0.28 7.46 28.89
N VAL A 214 1.18 7.41 27.92
CA VAL A 214 1.79 6.18 27.41
C VAL A 214 2.26 5.37 28.61
N GLN A 215 1.71 4.17 28.80
CA GLN A 215 2.22 3.26 29.82
C GLN A 215 3.66 2.89 29.42
N SER A 216 4.59 3.06 30.35
CA SER A 216 6.01 2.79 30.14
C SER A 216 6.22 1.38 29.59
N GLY A 217 6.69 1.28 28.35
CA GLY A 217 7.02 -0.01 27.69
C GLY A 217 6.45 -0.16 26.29
N GLN A 218 5.38 0.56 25.94
CA GLN A 218 4.94 0.68 24.54
C GLN A 218 5.70 1.82 23.86
N GLN A 219 6.04 1.65 22.58
CA GLN A 219 6.52 2.78 21.76
C GLN A 219 5.57 3.95 22.01
N PRO A 220 6.08 5.19 22.16
CA PRO A 220 5.22 6.34 22.37
C PRO A 220 4.19 6.31 21.26
N SER A 221 2.93 6.08 21.61
CA SER A 221 1.81 6.31 20.69
C SER A 221 2.10 7.67 20.09
N ILE A 222 2.39 7.69 18.79
CA ILE A 222 2.84 8.87 18.09
C ILE A 222 1.80 9.95 18.38
N ALA A 223 2.18 10.95 19.19
CA ALA A 223 1.21 11.72 19.97
C ALA A 223 0.21 12.42 19.05
N GLY A 224 -1.06 11.99 19.06
CA GLY A 224 -2.12 12.68 18.33
C GLY A 224 -2.70 11.94 17.14
N TRP A 225 -2.11 10.84 16.66
CA TRP A 225 -2.68 10.02 15.58
C TRP A 225 -2.57 8.53 15.86
N LYS A 226 -3.50 7.75 15.32
CA LYS A 226 -3.50 6.30 15.34
C LYS A 226 -3.85 5.75 13.96
N ALA A 227 -3.10 4.75 13.50
CA ALA A 227 -3.53 3.89 12.41
C ALA A 227 -4.57 2.88 12.91
N ILE A 228 -5.70 2.84 12.23
CA ILE A 228 -6.75 1.86 12.42
C ILE A 228 -6.41 0.67 11.50
N PRO A 229 -6.36 -0.56 12.02
CA PRO A 229 -5.78 -1.67 11.26
C PRO A 229 -6.64 -2.08 10.07
N TRP A 230 -7.95 -1.95 10.24
CA TRP A 230 -8.98 -2.20 9.24
C TRP A 230 -10.25 -1.41 9.60
N THR A 231 -11.05 -1.08 8.60
CA THR A 231 -12.34 -0.40 8.76
C THR A 231 -13.44 -1.27 8.13
N ASP A 232 -14.71 -0.97 8.44
CA ASP A 232 -15.82 -1.68 7.79
C ASP A 232 -15.79 -1.53 6.26
N SER A 233 -15.33 -0.38 5.74
CA SER A 233 -15.14 -0.17 4.29
C SER A 233 -14.12 -1.14 3.70
N ILE A 234 -12.94 -1.27 4.33
CA ILE A 234 -11.88 -2.20 3.87
C ILE A 234 -12.40 -3.64 3.88
N LEU A 235 -13.15 -4.02 4.93
CA LEU A 235 -13.75 -5.34 5.00
C LEU A 235 -14.80 -5.55 3.90
N ASP A 236 -15.67 -4.58 3.66
CA ASP A 236 -16.72 -4.65 2.64
C ASP A 236 -16.12 -4.71 1.23
N GLU A 237 -15.08 -3.92 0.94
CA GLU A 237 -14.32 -3.97 -0.32
C GLU A 237 -13.65 -5.34 -0.52
N THR A 238 -13.00 -5.88 0.52
CA THR A 238 -12.41 -7.23 0.45
C THR A 238 -13.47 -8.31 0.21
N LEU A 239 -14.63 -8.20 0.86
CA LEU A 239 -15.73 -9.13 0.66
C LEU A 239 -16.28 -9.03 -0.76
N ASN A 240 -16.40 -7.83 -1.33
CA ASN A 240 -16.82 -7.65 -2.72
C ASN A 240 -15.81 -8.29 -3.69
N ALA A 241 -14.50 -8.07 -3.50
CA ALA A 241 -13.47 -8.70 -4.31
C ALA A 241 -13.49 -10.24 -4.20
N TRP A 242 -13.80 -10.76 -3.01
CA TRP A 242 -14.00 -12.19 -2.79
C TRP A 242 -15.19 -12.75 -3.55
N GLU A 243 -16.37 -12.13 -3.45
CA GLU A 243 -17.58 -12.56 -4.16
C GLU A 243 -17.37 -12.47 -5.68
N ASP A 244 -16.77 -11.39 -6.17
CA ASP A 244 -16.48 -11.21 -7.59
C ASP A 244 -15.56 -12.31 -8.14
N LEU A 245 -14.53 -12.72 -7.38
CA LEU A 245 -13.67 -13.85 -7.74
C LEU A 245 -14.47 -15.17 -7.76
N ILE A 246 -15.28 -15.43 -6.74
CA ILE A 246 -16.12 -16.63 -6.68
C ILE A 246 -17.04 -16.71 -7.88
N ASP A 247 -17.74 -15.63 -8.21
CA ASP A 247 -18.69 -15.56 -9.30
C ASP A 247 -17.99 -15.76 -10.65
N THR A 248 -16.81 -15.17 -10.80
CA THR A 248 -15.95 -15.34 -11.99
C THR A 248 -15.55 -16.80 -12.21
N ILE A 249 -15.22 -17.53 -11.14
CA ILE A 249 -14.89 -18.96 -11.21
C ILE A 249 -16.15 -19.80 -11.43
N ALA A 250 -17.21 -19.56 -10.65
CA ALA A 250 -18.44 -20.34 -10.66
C ALA A 250 -19.15 -20.29 -12.02
N THR A 251 -19.14 -19.14 -12.69
CA THR A 251 -19.73 -18.97 -14.03
C THR A 251 -18.99 -19.75 -15.13
N ARG A 252 -17.74 -20.15 -14.88
CA ARG A 252 -16.89 -20.92 -15.81
C ARG A 252 -16.83 -22.41 -15.51
N LEU A 253 -17.51 -22.89 -14.46
CA LEU A 253 -17.56 -24.32 -14.14
C LEU A 253 -18.24 -25.13 -15.27
N PRO A 254 -17.73 -26.33 -15.60
CA PRO A 254 -18.22 -27.12 -16.74
C PRO A 254 -19.60 -27.75 -16.55
N ASP A 255 -20.09 -27.92 -15.31
CA ASP A 255 -21.35 -28.63 -15.01
C ASP A 255 -22.50 -27.70 -14.60
N GLN A 256 -23.58 -27.67 -15.40
CA GLN A 256 -24.78 -26.85 -15.14
C GLN A 256 -25.65 -27.35 -13.97
N ASN A 257 -25.47 -28.58 -13.48
CA ASN A 257 -26.17 -29.05 -12.28
C ASN A 257 -25.67 -28.37 -10.99
N SER A 258 -24.46 -27.80 -11.03
CA SER A 258 -23.84 -27.06 -9.92
C SER A 258 -24.47 -25.69 -9.70
N GLN A 259 -25.24 -25.16 -10.66
CA GLN A 259 -25.93 -23.86 -10.50
C GLN A 259 -27.10 -23.92 -9.50
N GLN A 260 -27.73 -25.09 -9.30
CA GLN A 260 -28.77 -25.25 -8.27
C GLN A 260 -28.19 -25.35 -6.85
N ASP A 261 -27.06 -26.05 -6.68
CA ASP A 261 -26.32 -26.11 -5.41
C ASP A 261 -25.64 -24.77 -5.08
N TYR A 262 -25.20 -24.02 -6.09
CA TYR A 262 -24.62 -22.68 -5.93
C TYR A 262 -25.57 -21.69 -5.24
N THR A 263 -26.87 -21.69 -5.60
CA THR A 263 -27.87 -20.85 -4.90
C THR A 263 -28.12 -21.25 -3.44
N GLN A 264 -27.84 -22.51 -3.05
CA GLN A 264 -27.91 -22.92 -1.64
C GLN A 264 -26.61 -22.60 -0.88
N HIS A 265 -25.43 -22.74 -1.52
CA HIS A 265 -24.13 -22.50 -0.91
C HIS A 265 -23.75 -21.02 -0.75
N GLN A 266 -24.34 -20.10 -1.53
CA GLN A 266 -24.17 -18.64 -1.31
C GLN A 266 -24.52 -18.18 0.13
N THR A 267 -25.26 -18.98 0.90
CA THR A 267 -25.69 -18.59 2.25
C THR A 267 -24.78 -19.06 3.38
N GLU A 268 -23.86 -20.00 3.15
CA GLU A 268 -22.96 -20.47 4.19
C GLU A 268 -21.66 -19.65 4.19
N PRO A 269 -21.25 -19.08 5.35
CA PRO A 269 -19.96 -18.41 5.45
C PRO A 269 -18.79 -19.40 5.45
N LEU A 270 -17.58 -18.91 5.15
CA LEU A 270 -16.34 -19.69 5.23
C LEU A 270 -16.12 -20.36 6.59
N ALA A 271 -16.62 -19.76 7.68
CA ALA A 271 -16.68 -20.36 9.00
C ALA A 271 -17.90 -19.85 9.79
N SER A 272 -18.39 -20.65 10.73
CA SER A 272 -19.44 -20.23 11.67
C SER A 272 -18.87 -19.79 13.02
N GLU A 273 -19.66 -19.01 13.76
CA GLU A 273 -19.30 -18.46 15.07
C GLU A 273 -18.77 -19.53 16.06
N ASP A 274 -19.38 -20.72 16.05
CA ASP A 274 -19.01 -21.84 16.93
C ASP A 274 -17.67 -22.51 16.56
N ASN A 275 -17.20 -22.31 15.32
CA ASN A 275 -16.05 -23.00 14.75
C ASN A 275 -14.78 -22.15 14.64
N ILE A 276 -14.88 -20.84 14.87
CA ILE A 276 -13.71 -19.96 14.89
C ILE A 276 -13.16 -19.88 16.33
N PRO A 277 -11.89 -20.26 16.57
CA PRO A 277 -11.24 -20.08 17.87
C PRO A 277 -11.33 -18.62 18.36
N PRO A 278 -11.59 -18.37 19.66
CA PRO A 278 -11.61 -17.01 20.20
C PRO A 278 -10.29 -16.23 20.06
N SER A 279 -9.19 -16.93 19.78
CA SER A 279 -7.89 -16.32 19.51
C SER A 279 -7.81 -15.65 18.14
N ILE A 280 -8.67 -16.03 17.18
CA ILE A 280 -8.78 -15.35 15.88
C ILE A 280 -9.78 -14.21 16.06
N CYS A 281 -9.33 -12.98 15.86
CA CYS A 281 -10.09 -11.76 16.10
C CYS A 281 -9.88 -10.72 14.99
N GLY A 282 -10.51 -9.55 15.11
CA GLY A 282 -10.35 -8.44 14.16
C GLY A 282 -10.81 -8.78 12.74
N PHE A 283 -10.06 -8.27 11.75
CA PHE A 283 -10.35 -8.40 10.33
C PHE A 283 -10.54 -9.86 9.90
N THR A 284 -9.57 -10.73 10.21
CA THR A 284 -9.58 -12.15 9.83
C THR A 284 -10.85 -12.85 10.28
N ARG A 285 -11.29 -12.60 11.52
CA ARG A 285 -12.53 -13.17 12.05
C ARG A 285 -13.74 -12.65 11.30
N ALA A 286 -13.81 -11.34 11.09
CA ALA A 286 -14.93 -10.70 10.43
C ALA A 286 -15.07 -11.18 8.97
N PHE A 287 -13.95 -11.33 8.26
CA PHE A 287 -13.90 -11.91 6.92
C PHE A 287 -14.41 -13.35 6.91
N LEU A 288 -13.88 -14.23 7.75
CA LEU A 288 -14.28 -15.65 7.79
C LEU A 288 -15.77 -15.88 8.08
N LEU A 289 -16.41 -14.98 8.83
CA LEU A 289 -17.83 -15.07 9.18
C LEU A 289 -18.78 -14.50 8.14
N ARG A 290 -18.27 -13.70 7.21
CA ARG A 290 -19.07 -12.95 6.23
C ARG A 290 -18.83 -13.39 4.80
N ALA A 291 -17.60 -13.81 4.47
CA ALA A 291 -17.22 -14.29 3.15
C ALA A 291 -18.00 -15.56 2.81
N SER A 292 -18.64 -15.59 1.64
CA SER A 292 -19.41 -16.75 1.20
C SER A 292 -18.50 -17.94 0.95
N LYS A 293 -19.03 -19.15 1.18
CA LYS A 293 -18.32 -20.38 0.88
C LYS A 293 -18.59 -20.77 -0.58
N PRO A 294 -17.55 -20.86 -1.44
CA PRO A 294 -17.72 -21.21 -2.83
C PRO A 294 -18.16 -22.67 -3.00
N PRO A 295 -18.79 -23.00 -4.14
CA PRO A 295 -19.26 -24.37 -4.45
C PRO A 295 -18.12 -25.28 -4.96
N PHE A 296 -16.88 -24.81 -4.99
CA PHE A 296 -15.72 -25.49 -5.56
C PHE A 296 -14.60 -25.63 -4.52
N LYS A 297 -13.60 -26.46 -4.83
CA LYS A 297 -12.52 -26.84 -3.89
C LYS A 297 -11.31 -25.90 -3.99
N TYR A 298 -10.94 -25.47 -5.18
CA TYR A 298 -9.71 -24.70 -5.43
C TYR A 298 -10.00 -23.26 -5.81
N ILE A 299 -9.43 -22.32 -5.05
CA ILE A 299 -9.57 -20.88 -5.26
C ILE A 299 -8.46 -20.30 -6.16
N ALA A 300 -7.32 -20.98 -6.20
CA ALA A 300 -6.15 -20.65 -7.01
C ALA A 300 -5.35 -21.95 -7.24
N PRO A 301 -4.34 -21.97 -8.14
CA PRO A 301 -3.60 -23.19 -8.46
C PRO A 301 -3.03 -23.87 -7.21
N GLY A 302 -3.52 -25.07 -6.90
CA GLY A 302 -3.15 -25.84 -5.72
C GLY A 302 -3.58 -25.26 -4.36
N LEU A 303 -4.34 -24.16 -4.29
CA LEU A 303 -4.82 -23.57 -3.03
C LEU A 303 -6.28 -23.95 -2.76
N LEU A 304 -6.52 -24.54 -1.59
CA LEU A 304 -7.83 -24.96 -1.14
C LEU A 304 -8.60 -23.81 -0.51
N VAL A 305 -9.91 -23.80 -0.74
CA VAL A 305 -10.85 -22.95 0.01
C VAL A 305 -10.77 -23.29 1.50
N TYR A 306 -10.82 -22.27 2.36
CA TYR A 306 -10.76 -22.46 3.81
C TYR A 306 -11.85 -23.42 4.29
N ASN A 307 -11.46 -24.41 5.11
CA ASN A 307 -12.39 -25.34 5.75
C ASN A 307 -12.16 -25.39 7.25
N TYR A 308 -13.07 -24.77 8.01
CA TYR A 308 -13.03 -24.71 9.47
C TYR A 308 -13.10 -26.07 10.16
N ASN A 309 -13.62 -27.13 9.50
CA ASN A 309 -13.67 -28.47 10.08
C ASN A 309 -12.28 -29.11 10.16
N THR A 310 -11.36 -28.65 9.33
CA THR A 310 -9.96 -29.07 9.28
C THR A 310 -9.09 -27.82 9.23
N PRO A 311 -9.14 -26.96 10.27
CA PRO A 311 -8.53 -25.65 10.19
C PRO A 311 -7.01 -25.83 10.13
N PRO A 312 -6.31 -25.17 9.19
CA PRO A 312 -4.86 -25.26 9.05
C PRO A 312 -4.20 -24.41 10.14
N ILE A 313 -4.37 -24.79 11.41
CA ILE A 313 -3.71 -24.10 12.53
C ILE A 313 -2.28 -24.61 12.62
N PRO A 314 -1.26 -23.76 12.38
CA PRO A 314 0.13 -24.15 12.53
C PRO A 314 0.44 -24.36 14.02
N ARG A 315 0.38 -25.60 14.49
CA ARG A 315 0.77 -25.94 15.87
C ARG A 315 2.21 -26.45 15.88
N LYS A 316 3.18 -25.54 15.95
CA LYS A 316 4.51 -25.88 16.47
C LYS A 316 4.75 -25.12 17.76
N ARG A 317 4.53 -25.80 18.88
CA ARG A 317 4.93 -25.31 20.20
C ARG A 317 6.40 -25.65 20.42
N ASP A 318 7.14 -24.74 21.01
CA ASP A 318 8.51 -24.99 21.44
C ASP A 318 8.56 -25.88 22.69
N ARG A 319 9.78 -26.09 23.25
CA ARG A 319 9.96 -26.92 24.45
C ARG A 319 9.32 -26.30 25.70
N ASP A 320 9.06 -24.99 25.70
CA ASP A 320 8.53 -24.22 26.83
C ASP A 320 7.03 -23.91 26.67
N GLY A 321 6.41 -24.36 25.58
CA GLY A 321 4.99 -24.22 25.30
C GLY A 321 4.60 -22.94 24.57
N TYR A 322 5.56 -22.09 24.17
CA TYR A 322 5.32 -20.93 23.32
C TYR A 322 5.05 -21.38 21.89
N ILE A 323 4.13 -20.69 21.20
CA ILE A 323 3.97 -20.82 19.76
C ILE A 323 5.23 -20.23 19.14
N LEU A 324 6.20 -21.08 18.84
CA LEU A 324 7.27 -20.69 17.93
C LEU A 324 6.64 -20.71 16.55
N TYR A 325 6.43 -19.52 16.02
CA TYR A 325 6.55 -19.32 14.60
C TYR A 325 7.98 -19.70 14.20
N ASN A 326 8.27 -21.00 14.08
CA ASN A 326 9.27 -21.44 13.11
C ASN A 326 8.66 -21.33 11.73
N THR A 327 8.14 -20.15 11.45
CA THR A 327 7.67 -19.74 10.16
C THR A 327 8.88 -19.27 9.40
N GLN A 328 8.75 -19.24 8.08
CA GLN A 328 9.72 -18.53 7.25
C GLN A 328 9.68 -17.00 7.48
N TYR A 329 8.83 -16.52 8.41
CA TYR A 329 8.70 -15.14 8.83
C TYR A 329 9.74 -14.70 9.88
N LYS A 330 10.97 -15.23 9.86
CA LYS A 330 12.08 -14.74 10.71
C LYS A 330 12.45 -13.26 10.48
N GLU A 331 11.77 -12.59 9.55
CA GLU A 331 12.05 -11.26 9.04
C GLU A 331 11.00 -10.21 9.47
N LEU A 332 9.99 -10.56 10.26
CA LEU A 332 8.94 -9.60 10.62
C LEU A 332 9.37 -8.70 11.79
N TYR A 333 9.35 -7.40 11.51
CA TYR A 333 9.42 -6.31 12.47
C TYR A 333 7.99 -5.80 12.69
N GLY A 334 7.32 -6.15 13.80
CA GLY A 334 5.99 -5.59 14.13
C GLY A 334 5.18 -6.41 15.13
N GLU A 335 4.29 -5.76 15.87
CA GLU A 335 3.26 -6.44 16.67
C GLU A 335 2.10 -6.90 15.76
N VAL A 336 1.48 -8.04 16.08
CA VAL A 336 0.32 -8.59 15.36
C VAL A 336 -0.88 -8.69 16.30
N TYR A 337 -2.09 -8.46 15.78
CA TYR A 337 -3.32 -8.52 16.60
C TYR A 337 -3.66 -9.93 17.08
N HIS A 338 -3.37 -10.91 16.24
CA HIS A 338 -3.48 -12.32 16.59
C HIS A 338 -2.46 -13.12 15.79
N ASP A 339 -2.38 -14.39 16.16
CA ASP A 339 -1.51 -15.36 15.52
C ASP A 339 -1.82 -15.49 14.01
N PRO A 340 -0.84 -15.33 13.09
CA PRO A 340 -1.06 -15.56 11.66
C PRO A 340 -1.66 -16.94 11.39
N ILE A 341 -2.60 -17.00 10.46
CA ILE A 341 -3.26 -18.25 10.06
C ILE A 341 -3.10 -18.49 8.56
N ILE A 342 -3.18 -19.75 8.16
CA ILE A 342 -3.28 -20.11 6.74
C ILE A 342 -4.74 -19.95 6.34
N LEU A 343 -5.03 -18.94 5.52
CA LEU A 343 -6.37 -18.69 5.00
C LEU A 343 -6.71 -19.70 3.90
N PHE A 344 -5.80 -19.94 2.95
CA PHE A 344 -5.98 -20.94 1.90
C PHE A 344 -4.82 -21.92 1.89
N PRO A 345 -4.96 -23.13 2.47
CA PRO A 345 -3.87 -24.08 2.54
C PRO A 345 -3.58 -24.68 1.18
N MET A 346 -2.31 -24.96 0.92
CA MET A 346 -1.92 -25.66 -0.29
C MET A 346 -2.32 -27.13 -0.20
N GLU A 347 -2.78 -27.71 -1.30
CA GLU A 347 -3.06 -29.14 -1.37
C GLU A 347 -1.79 -29.93 -1.03
N GLU A 348 -1.93 -30.95 -0.18
CA GLU A 348 -0.83 -31.74 0.39
C GLU A 348 0.06 -31.03 1.42
N SER A 349 -0.28 -29.81 1.85
CA SER A 349 0.38 -29.17 3.00
C SER A 349 0.25 -30.08 4.22
N ALA A 350 1.32 -30.81 4.54
CA ALA A 350 1.42 -31.58 5.77
C ALA A 350 1.50 -30.62 6.95
N THR A 351 1.18 -31.09 8.16
CA THR A 351 1.37 -30.31 9.40
C THR A 351 2.79 -29.76 9.58
N GLU A 352 3.76 -30.31 8.84
CA GLU A 352 5.17 -29.91 8.83
C GLU A 352 5.53 -28.92 7.71
N GLU A 353 4.78 -28.91 6.61
CA GLU A 353 5.02 -28.09 5.42
C GLU A 353 3.88 -27.08 5.30
N LEU A 354 3.96 -26.02 6.11
CA LEU A 354 2.93 -24.99 6.32
C LEU A 354 2.80 -24.03 5.11
N ALA A 355 2.58 -24.58 3.91
CA ALA A 355 2.44 -23.85 2.64
C ALA A 355 0.99 -23.47 2.36
N GLY A 356 0.79 -22.32 1.72
CA GLY A 356 -0.53 -21.75 1.44
C GLY A 356 -0.53 -20.22 1.50
N LEU A 357 -1.70 -19.62 1.31
CA LEU A 357 -1.90 -18.20 1.52
C LEU A 357 -2.12 -17.93 3.01
N TRP A 358 -1.26 -17.14 3.60
CA TRP A 358 -1.35 -16.70 4.98
C TRP A 358 -1.96 -15.30 5.06
N ILE A 359 -2.69 -15.05 6.13
CA ILE A 359 -3.08 -13.70 6.54
C ILE A 359 -2.27 -13.29 7.78
N LEU A 360 -1.73 -12.08 7.73
CA LEU A 360 -0.88 -11.49 8.74
C LEU A 360 -1.56 -10.21 9.25
N PRO A 361 -2.20 -10.26 10.43
CA PRO A 361 -2.92 -9.11 10.94
C PRO A 361 -1.96 -8.15 11.64
N GLU A 362 -1.15 -7.43 10.87
CA GLU A 362 -0.18 -6.44 11.37
C GLU A 362 -0.90 -5.30 12.11
N GLU A 363 -0.22 -4.66 13.07
CA GLU A 363 -0.80 -3.62 13.94
C GLU A 363 -1.47 -2.47 13.15
N ASP A 364 -0.92 -2.15 11.98
CA ASP A 364 -1.41 -1.07 11.13
C ASP A 364 -2.16 -1.57 9.88
N TRP A 365 -2.07 -2.85 9.55
CA TRP A 365 -2.62 -3.46 8.32
C TRP A 365 -3.10 -4.89 8.60
N ALA A 366 -4.37 -5.02 8.99
CA ALA A 366 -4.89 -6.29 9.50
C ALA A 366 -5.25 -7.33 8.43
N ASP A 367 -5.23 -6.93 7.15
CA ASP A 367 -5.66 -7.68 5.98
C ASP A 367 -4.50 -8.09 5.07
N THR A 368 -3.25 -7.90 5.53
CA THR A 368 -2.09 -8.25 4.69
C THR A 368 -1.95 -9.75 4.50
N ILE A 369 -1.49 -10.13 3.32
CA ILE A 369 -1.31 -11.54 2.96
C ILE A 369 0.12 -11.89 2.61
N ARG A 370 0.40 -13.19 2.64
CA ARG A 370 1.62 -13.73 2.06
C ARG A 370 1.42 -15.16 1.56
N LEU A 371 1.78 -15.41 0.32
CA LEU A 371 1.85 -16.77 -0.21
C LEU A 371 3.15 -17.43 0.24
N VAL A 372 3.05 -18.58 0.90
CA VAL A 372 4.19 -19.42 1.29
C VAL A 372 4.21 -20.66 0.40
N LEU A 373 5.26 -20.79 -0.41
CA LEU A 373 5.48 -21.94 -1.28
C LEU A 373 6.17 -23.09 -0.53
N PRO A 374 5.95 -24.36 -0.93
CA PRO A 374 6.62 -25.53 -0.35
C PRO A 374 8.09 -25.64 -0.78
N TYR A 375 8.50 -24.90 -1.80
CA TYR A 375 9.85 -24.86 -2.34
C TYR A 375 10.34 -23.41 -2.53
N GLU A 376 11.64 -23.25 -2.78
CA GLU A 376 12.26 -21.96 -3.08
C GLU A 376 12.23 -21.65 -4.58
N LEU A 377 11.88 -20.43 -4.92
CA LEU A 377 12.12 -19.80 -6.20
C LEU A 377 13.48 -19.11 -6.16
N LYS A 378 14.29 -19.27 -7.20
CA LYS A 378 15.60 -18.63 -7.34
C LYS A 378 15.51 -17.27 -8.01
N ILE A 379 14.56 -17.13 -8.93
CA ILE A 379 14.29 -15.90 -9.66
C ILE A 379 12.78 -15.67 -9.64
N PHE A 380 12.33 -14.45 -9.37
CA PHE A 380 10.90 -14.16 -9.27
C PHE A 380 10.61 -12.66 -9.48
N PRO A 381 9.40 -12.29 -9.92
CA PRO A 381 8.94 -10.92 -9.97
C PRO A 381 8.87 -10.30 -8.59
N SER A 382 9.40 -9.09 -8.42
CA SER A 382 9.32 -8.36 -7.15
C SER A 382 9.01 -6.90 -7.41
N GLY A 383 7.89 -6.39 -6.88
CA GLY A 383 7.57 -4.97 -7.01
C GLY A 383 8.54 -4.05 -6.26
N ALA A 384 9.19 -4.53 -5.19
CA ALA A 384 9.82 -3.64 -4.21
C ALA A 384 11.07 -2.89 -4.72
N TYR A 385 11.86 -3.46 -5.62
CA TYR A 385 13.16 -2.87 -6.00
C TYR A 385 13.68 -3.27 -7.38
N LYS A 386 13.25 -4.43 -7.91
CA LYS A 386 13.73 -4.96 -9.19
C LYS A 386 12.65 -5.82 -9.84
N PRO A 387 12.43 -5.66 -11.15
CA PRO A 387 11.45 -6.46 -11.87
C PRO A 387 11.69 -7.97 -11.75
N LEU A 388 12.94 -8.39 -11.52
CA LEU A 388 13.29 -9.76 -11.10
C LEU A 388 14.33 -9.74 -9.98
N SER A 389 14.06 -10.46 -8.89
CA SER A 389 15.01 -10.69 -7.80
C SER A 389 15.67 -12.07 -7.93
N GLY A 390 16.96 -12.17 -7.59
CA GLY A 390 17.76 -13.41 -7.66
C GLY A 390 18.09 -14.05 -6.30
N GLN A 391 17.49 -13.56 -5.21
CA GLN A 391 17.70 -14.10 -3.86
C GLN A 391 16.68 -15.19 -3.58
N PRO A 392 17.08 -16.47 -3.37
CA PRO A 392 16.13 -17.54 -3.18
C PRO A 392 15.07 -17.24 -2.11
N THR A 393 13.80 -17.46 -2.43
CA THR A 393 12.68 -17.12 -1.54
C THR A 393 11.53 -18.09 -1.69
N ARG A 394 10.66 -18.13 -0.69
CA ARG A 394 9.42 -18.92 -0.69
C ARG A 394 8.16 -18.06 -0.56
N THR A 395 8.36 -16.74 -0.48
CA THR A 395 7.45 -15.83 0.24
C THR A 395 7.17 -14.52 -0.48
N ALA A 396 7.78 -14.31 -1.65
CA ALA A 396 7.81 -12.99 -2.29
C ALA A 396 6.86 -12.84 -3.49
N LEU A 397 6.15 -13.90 -3.89
CA LEU A 397 5.14 -13.79 -4.94
C LEU A 397 3.94 -12.98 -4.47
N PHE A 398 3.33 -12.25 -5.41
CA PHE A 398 2.18 -11.39 -5.17
C PHE A 398 2.43 -10.39 -4.04
N GLN A 399 3.62 -9.79 -4.03
CA GLN A 399 3.95 -8.67 -3.15
C GLN A 399 4.13 -7.45 -4.03
N GLY A 400 3.35 -6.41 -3.75
CA GLY A 400 3.38 -5.14 -4.46
C GLY A 400 4.70 -4.39 -4.28
N PRO A 401 4.89 -3.30 -5.04
CA PRO A 401 6.00 -2.40 -4.84
C PRO A 401 5.92 -1.69 -3.49
N LEU A 402 7.02 -1.04 -3.10
CA LEU A 402 7.00 -0.15 -1.95
C LEU A 402 5.91 0.91 -2.15
N CYS A 403 5.07 1.09 -1.14
CA CYS A 403 4.04 2.11 -1.16
C CYS A 403 4.69 3.49 -1.25
N PRO A 404 4.40 4.27 -2.30
CA PRO A 404 4.99 5.59 -2.48
C PRO A 404 4.49 6.61 -1.45
N PHE A 405 3.53 6.25 -0.60
CA PHE A 405 2.91 7.14 0.39
C PHE A 405 3.22 6.75 1.83
N PHE A 406 3.59 5.49 2.11
CA PHE A 406 3.73 4.95 3.46
C PHE A 406 5.02 4.14 3.66
N GLY A 407 5.61 3.59 2.58
CA GLY A 407 6.77 2.72 2.62
C GLY A 407 6.41 1.25 2.50
N ASP A 408 6.88 0.42 3.42
CA ASP A 408 6.59 -1.02 3.39
C ASP A 408 5.24 -1.31 4.05
N HIS A 409 4.24 -1.63 3.23
CA HIS A 409 3.15 -2.49 3.66
C HIS A 409 3.03 -3.63 2.65
N ARG A 410 2.47 -4.73 3.11
CA ARG A 410 2.25 -5.90 2.26
C ARG A 410 0.99 -5.72 1.44
N THR A 411 0.89 -6.52 0.39
CA THR A 411 -0.32 -6.63 -0.42
C THR A 411 -1.51 -7.01 0.47
N SER A 412 -2.60 -6.26 0.32
CA SER A 412 -3.88 -6.55 0.98
C SER A 412 -4.52 -7.80 0.38
N LEU A 413 -5.42 -8.43 1.15
CA LEU A 413 -6.22 -9.53 0.64
C LEU A 413 -7.12 -9.07 -0.52
N GLU A 414 -7.68 -7.87 -0.45
CA GLU A 414 -8.53 -7.28 -1.49
C GLU A 414 -7.79 -7.17 -2.84
N THR A 415 -6.61 -6.55 -2.85
CA THR A 415 -5.78 -6.40 -4.06
C THR A 415 -5.41 -7.76 -4.65
N LEU A 416 -5.05 -8.73 -3.82
CA LEU A 416 -4.73 -10.07 -4.29
C LEU A 416 -5.94 -10.77 -4.95
N LEU A 417 -7.11 -10.67 -4.34
CA LEU A 417 -8.33 -11.30 -4.86
C LEU A 417 -8.77 -10.67 -6.19
N THR A 418 -8.68 -9.34 -6.30
CA THR A 418 -8.92 -8.60 -7.54
C THR A 418 -7.94 -9.02 -8.64
N PHE A 419 -6.65 -9.16 -8.30
CA PHE A 419 -5.65 -9.65 -9.25
C PHE A 419 -5.89 -11.11 -9.67
N TRP A 420 -6.21 -12.00 -8.74
CA TRP A 420 -6.56 -13.39 -9.05
C TRP A 420 -7.77 -13.50 -9.97
N ARG A 421 -8.75 -12.61 -9.81
CA ARG A 421 -9.89 -12.52 -10.72
C ARG A 421 -9.45 -12.20 -12.14
N SER A 422 -8.54 -11.24 -12.34
CA SER A 422 -8.07 -10.89 -13.69
C SER A 422 -7.38 -12.08 -14.37
N LEU A 423 -6.58 -12.87 -13.63
CA LEU A 423 -5.95 -14.09 -14.16
C LEU A 423 -6.96 -15.12 -14.67
N VAL A 424 -8.14 -15.20 -14.03
CA VAL A 424 -9.24 -16.07 -14.50
C VAL A 424 -9.96 -15.46 -15.71
N GLU A 425 -10.17 -14.14 -15.70
CA GLU A 425 -10.83 -13.43 -16.81
C GLU A 425 -10.01 -13.48 -18.10
N GLU A 426 -8.70 -13.34 -18.00
CA GLU A 426 -7.73 -13.41 -19.10
C GLU A 426 -7.44 -14.86 -19.56
N GLY A 427 -7.90 -15.86 -18.81
CA GLY A 427 -7.71 -17.27 -19.13
C GLY A 427 -6.30 -17.79 -18.83
N VAL A 428 -5.49 -17.04 -18.07
CA VAL A 428 -4.21 -17.51 -17.53
C VAL A 428 -4.47 -18.66 -16.54
N TRP A 429 -5.50 -18.53 -15.71
CA TRP A 429 -6.03 -19.60 -14.87
C TRP A 429 -7.24 -20.25 -15.53
N THR A 430 -7.14 -21.55 -15.79
CA THR A 430 -8.26 -22.34 -16.32
C THR A 430 -9.14 -22.87 -15.20
N VAL A 431 -10.44 -23.04 -15.48
CA VAL A 431 -11.45 -23.49 -14.52
C VAL A 431 -11.92 -24.89 -14.92
N GLY A 432 -11.78 -25.84 -14.01
CA GLY A 432 -12.22 -27.23 -14.13
C GLY A 432 -13.42 -27.53 -13.24
N ALA A 433 -13.72 -28.83 -13.04
CA ALA A 433 -14.89 -29.24 -12.26
C ALA A 433 -14.81 -28.86 -10.76
N ASP A 434 -13.60 -28.78 -10.21
CA ASP A 434 -13.33 -28.52 -8.79
C ASP A 434 -12.89 -27.07 -8.51
N GLY A 435 -12.99 -26.15 -9.49
CA GLY A 435 -12.51 -24.77 -9.40
C GLY A 435 -11.29 -24.52 -10.27
N ILE A 436 -10.35 -23.68 -9.82
CA ILE A 436 -9.11 -23.39 -10.56
C ILE A 436 -8.28 -24.66 -10.77
N GLU A 437 -7.83 -24.90 -11.99
CA GLU A 437 -6.96 -26.01 -12.33
C GLU A 437 -5.47 -25.72 -12.05
N GLY A 438 -4.69 -26.80 -12.02
CA GLY A 438 -3.26 -26.73 -11.75
C GLY A 438 -2.93 -26.91 -10.28
N GLY A 439 -1.64 -27.10 -10.02
CA GLY A 439 -1.10 -27.36 -8.69
C GLY A 439 -0.09 -26.30 -8.28
N LYS A 440 0.59 -26.59 -7.17
CA LYS A 440 1.70 -25.79 -6.67
C LYS A 440 2.79 -25.56 -7.70
N GLU A 441 2.91 -26.42 -8.71
CA GLU A 441 3.89 -26.30 -9.80
C GLU A 441 3.64 -25.06 -10.67
N PHE A 442 2.42 -24.52 -10.71
CA PHE A 442 2.10 -23.29 -11.43
C PHE A 442 3.04 -22.14 -11.04
N TYR A 443 3.36 -21.99 -9.75
CA TYR A 443 4.17 -20.88 -9.24
C TYR A 443 5.66 -20.96 -9.64
N GLN A 444 6.13 -22.11 -10.13
CA GLN A 444 7.49 -22.21 -10.71
C GLN A 444 7.60 -21.37 -12.00
N GLN A 445 6.47 -21.04 -12.62
CA GLN A 445 6.45 -20.22 -13.83
C GLN A 445 6.95 -18.79 -13.59
N ALA A 446 6.96 -18.33 -12.33
CA ALA A 446 7.54 -17.05 -11.94
C ALA A 446 9.05 -16.96 -12.19
N GLU A 447 9.77 -18.08 -12.35
CA GLU A 447 11.18 -18.05 -12.72
C GLU A 447 11.42 -17.67 -14.19
N TYR A 448 10.36 -17.65 -15.01
CA TYR A 448 10.42 -17.27 -16.42
C TYR A 448 9.99 -15.81 -16.61
N ALA A 449 10.84 -15.01 -17.24
CA ALA A 449 10.62 -13.57 -17.40
C ALA A 449 9.37 -13.25 -18.23
N GLU A 450 9.03 -14.12 -19.19
CA GLU A 450 7.83 -14.00 -20.03
C GLU A 450 6.51 -14.13 -19.26
N ASN A 451 6.52 -14.72 -18.06
CA ASN A 451 5.33 -14.91 -17.23
C ASN A 451 5.26 -13.91 -16.07
N ARG A 452 6.09 -12.86 -16.10
CA ARG A 452 6.20 -11.90 -14.99
C ARG A 452 4.85 -11.31 -14.60
N ASP A 453 4.07 -10.91 -15.59
CA ASP A 453 2.80 -10.20 -15.40
C ASP A 453 1.74 -11.09 -14.73
N TRP A 454 1.93 -12.41 -14.69
CA TRP A 454 1.04 -13.33 -13.97
C TRP A 454 1.25 -13.30 -12.45
N PHE A 455 2.29 -12.62 -11.97
CA PHE A 455 2.63 -12.52 -10.55
C PHE A 455 2.86 -11.08 -10.06
N ASP A 456 2.79 -10.11 -10.98
CA ASP A 456 2.93 -8.69 -10.69
C ASP A 456 1.56 -8.10 -10.38
N VAL A 457 1.27 -7.87 -9.09
CA VAL A 457 -0.02 -7.34 -8.63
C VAL A 457 -0.22 -5.86 -8.96
N GLY A 458 0.74 -5.24 -9.65
CA GLY A 458 0.71 -3.84 -10.06
C GLY A 458 1.12 -2.89 -8.95
N ASP A 459 0.79 -1.61 -9.14
CA ASP A 459 1.13 -0.54 -8.22
C ASP A 459 0.36 -0.61 -6.90
N CYS A 460 0.99 -0.09 -5.85
CA CYS A 460 0.37 0.06 -4.55
C CYS A 460 -0.70 1.18 -4.60
N VAL A 461 -1.99 0.83 -4.72
CA VAL A 461 -3.09 1.82 -4.75
C VAL A 461 -4.23 1.49 -3.77
N ASP A 462 -3.88 1.22 -2.51
CA ASP A 462 -4.78 0.72 -1.45
C ASP A 462 -5.91 1.68 -0.98
N PHE A 463 -6.17 2.78 -1.68
CA PHE A 463 -7.26 3.70 -1.28
C PHE A 463 -7.88 4.40 -2.50
N PRO A 464 -9.21 4.47 -2.61
CA PRO A 464 -9.85 5.26 -3.65
C PRO A 464 -9.46 6.75 -3.54
N LEU A 465 -9.35 7.41 -4.69
CA LEU A 465 -9.23 8.86 -4.75
C LEU A 465 -10.50 9.48 -4.10
N PRO A 466 -10.36 10.59 -3.36
CA PRO A 466 -11.50 11.20 -2.70
C PRO A 466 -12.50 11.70 -3.75
N ALA A 467 -13.79 11.64 -3.45
CA ALA A 467 -14.82 12.24 -4.31
C ALA A 467 -14.53 13.75 -4.45
N GLU A 468 -14.67 14.27 -5.67
CA GLU A 468 -14.26 15.62 -6.12
C GLU A 468 -14.28 16.71 -5.02
N ILE A 469 -13.15 17.40 -4.90
CA ILE A 469 -12.96 18.56 -4.02
C ILE A 469 -13.83 19.70 -4.56
N SER A 470 -14.97 19.99 -3.92
CA SER A 470 -15.83 21.15 -4.24
C SER A 470 -15.43 22.42 -3.53
#